data_AF-A0A1I4R6Q8-F1
#
_entry.id   AF-A0A1I4R6Q8-F1
#
_cell.length_a   1.000
_cell.length_b   1.000
_cell.length_c   1.000
_cell.angle_alpha   90.00
_cell.angle_beta   90.00
_cell.angle_gamma   90.00
#
_symmetry.space_group_name_H-M   'P 1'
#
loop_
_entity.id
_entity.type
_entity.pdbx_description
1 polymer ?
#
loop_
_entity_poly.entity_id
_entity_poly.type
_entity_poly.pdbx_seq_one_letter_code
_entity_poly.pdbx_strand_id
1 'polypeptide(L)'
;MHAPLILLKAAAQDFFFLQSRGYPREKSLEMVGNRYELSSQDRDILRRGVFDQKTALLRRSKQLIGPDWSDELVMIDGHNVHITLESLLLNRTLIRANDGAIRDIARISRNFRPGQTTYYVIDLITDFFREYPAKVVYIFFDAPVSKSGELAALYRRSFGKAGVKVVTKAVPVPEREFDYDGAIIASSDSAVIDAASRWFDLTWFIMSHRNVKPVSRIVDFFDLIMMDVMSWNFAEDWPEACK
;
A
#
# COMPACT_ATOMS: atom_id res chain seq x y z
N MET A 1 1.95 -22.58 3.91
CA MET A 1 0.48 -22.67 3.80
C MET A 1 -0.06 -21.57 4.70
N HIS A 2 -0.87 -20.65 4.19
CA HIS A 2 -1.42 -19.57 5.02
C HIS A 2 -2.44 -20.11 6.01
N ALA A 3 -2.55 -19.48 7.17
CA ALA A 3 -3.65 -19.77 8.09
C ALA A 3 -5.02 -19.57 7.39
N PRO A 4 -6.07 -20.31 7.78
CA PRO A 4 -7.41 -20.10 7.25
C PRO A 4 -7.85 -18.64 7.40
N LEU A 5 -8.56 -18.10 6.40
CA LEU A 5 -8.96 -16.67 6.40
C LEU A 5 -9.76 -16.28 7.65
N ILE A 6 -10.57 -17.19 8.19
CA ILE A 6 -11.33 -16.95 9.42
C ILE A 6 -10.40 -16.72 10.62
N LEU A 7 -9.30 -17.48 10.70
CA LEU A 7 -8.31 -17.37 11.75
C LEU A 7 -7.50 -16.07 11.58
N LEU A 8 -7.11 -15.72 10.35
CA LEU A 8 -6.46 -14.43 10.05
C LEU A 8 -7.34 -13.24 10.42
N LYS A 9 -8.66 -13.31 10.17
CA LYS A 9 -9.59 -12.24 10.55
C LYS A 9 -9.74 -12.12 12.06
N ALA A 10 -9.81 -13.23 12.80
CA ALA A 10 -9.84 -13.20 14.26
C ALA A 10 -8.54 -12.61 14.84
N ALA A 11 -7.39 -13.06 14.34
CA ALA A 11 -6.09 -12.51 14.76
C ALA A 11 -5.97 -11.01 14.40
N ALA A 12 -6.50 -10.59 13.26
CA ALA A 12 -6.54 -9.18 12.88
C ALA A 12 -7.37 -8.34 13.85
N GLN A 13 -8.52 -8.85 14.32
CA GLN A 13 -9.35 -8.17 15.33
C GLN A 13 -8.60 -7.99 16.66
N ASP A 14 -7.98 -9.06 17.18
CA ASP A 14 -7.18 -8.99 18.40
C ASP A 14 -5.99 -8.01 18.25
N PHE A 15 -5.30 -8.06 17.11
CA PHE A 15 -4.19 -7.16 16.84
C PHE A 15 -4.66 -5.70 16.71
N PHE A 16 -5.74 -5.46 15.98
CA PHE A 16 -6.35 -4.14 15.83
C PHE A 16 -6.78 -3.52 17.17
N PHE A 17 -7.37 -4.35 18.05
CA PHE A 17 -7.76 -3.94 19.40
C PHE A 17 -6.57 -3.43 20.21
N LEU A 18 -5.46 -4.18 20.21
CA LEU A 18 -4.24 -3.81 20.92
C LEU A 18 -3.61 -2.54 20.34
N GLN A 19 -3.52 -2.46 19.01
CA GLN A 19 -2.99 -1.27 18.32
C GLN A 19 -3.80 -0.02 18.66
N SER A 20 -5.12 -0.12 18.65
CA SER A 20 -6.02 1.00 18.94
C SER A 20 -5.99 1.46 20.41
N ARG A 21 -5.39 0.66 21.30
CA ARG A 21 -5.13 1.03 22.71
C ARG A 21 -3.69 1.47 22.98
N GLY A 22 -2.89 1.66 21.94
CA GLY A 22 -1.52 2.15 22.07
C GLY A 22 -0.51 1.11 22.53
N TYR A 23 -0.83 -0.18 22.47
CA TYR A 23 0.15 -1.23 22.75
C TYR A 23 1.26 -1.22 21.69
N PRO A 24 2.53 -1.53 22.06
CA PRO A 24 3.63 -1.55 21.11
C PRO A 24 3.40 -2.54 19.96
N ARG A 25 3.63 -2.09 18.72
CA ARG A 25 3.26 -2.85 17.51
C ARG A 25 3.88 -4.24 17.43
N GLU A 26 5.20 -4.33 17.53
CA GLU A 26 5.89 -5.62 17.38
C GLU A 26 5.56 -6.59 18.54
N LYS A 27 5.40 -6.10 19.77
CA LYS A 27 4.97 -6.94 20.91
C LYS A 27 3.54 -7.44 20.76
N SER A 28 2.64 -6.59 20.29
CA SER A 28 1.25 -6.97 20.01
C SER A 28 1.18 -8.03 18.90
N LEU A 29 1.96 -7.84 17.83
CA LEU A 29 2.04 -8.80 16.73
C LEU A 29 2.65 -10.14 17.17
N GLU A 30 3.65 -10.13 18.05
CA GLU A 30 4.22 -11.33 18.63
C GLU A 30 3.20 -12.08 19.48
N MET A 31 2.51 -11.39 20.40
CA MET A 31 1.51 -11.98 21.29
C MET A 31 0.35 -12.61 20.51
N VAL A 32 -0.23 -11.86 19.57
CA VAL A 32 -1.30 -12.36 18.69
C VAL A 32 -0.77 -13.49 17.82
N GLY A 33 0.42 -13.32 17.23
CA GLY A 33 1.04 -14.35 16.43
C GLY A 33 1.27 -15.66 17.17
N ASN A 34 1.61 -15.61 18.47
CA ASN A 34 1.79 -16.81 19.29
C ASN A 34 0.43 -17.43 19.67
N ARG A 35 -0.56 -16.62 20.06
CA ARG A 35 -1.93 -17.07 20.41
C ARG A 35 -2.61 -17.84 19.29
N TYR A 36 -2.40 -17.42 18.05
CA TYR A 36 -3.02 -18.00 16.85
C TYR A 36 -2.07 -18.90 16.04
N GLU A 37 -0.88 -19.21 16.57
CA GLU A 37 0.14 -20.03 15.90
C GLU A 37 0.50 -19.55 14.49
N LEU A 38 0.52 -18.23 14.28
CA LEU A 38 0.75 -17.63 12.98
C LEU A 38 2.19 -17.81 12.49
N SER A 39 2.30 -18.21 11.22
CA SER A 39 3.56 -18.25 10.50
C SER A 39 4.15 -16.84 10.33
N SER A 40 5.43 -16.75 9.95
CA SER A 40 6.08 -15.46 9.67
C SER A 40 5.40 -14.68 8.54
N GLN A 41 4.86 -15.37 7.53
CA GLN A 41 4.10 -14.76 6.44
C GLN A 41 2.75 -14.22 6.93
N ASP A 42 2.04 -14.97 7.77
CA ASP A 42 0.74 -14.54 8.31
C ASP A 42 0.90 -13.35 9.27
N ARG A 43 2.00 -13.32 10.04
CA ARG A 43 2.37 -12.13 10.82
C ARG A 43 2.68 -10.93 9.92
N ASP A 44 3.30 -11.13 8.76
CA ASP A 44 3.54 -10.04 7.81
C ASP A 44 2.24 -9.52 7.18
N ILE A 45 1.26 -10.41 6.96
CA ILE A 45 -0.09 -10.02 6.54
C ILE A 45 -0.73 -9.06 7.55
N LEU A 46 -0.69 -9.40 8.85
CA LEU A 46 -1.20 -8.49 9.90
C LEU A 46 -0.38 -7.20 9.98
N ARG A 47 0.96 -7.29 9.92
CA ARG A 47 1.86 -6.13 9.97
C ARG A 47 1.58 -5.14 8.84
N ARG A 48 1.22 -5.60 7.65
CA ARG A 48 0.95 -4.72 6.49
C ARG A 48 -0.53 -4.35 6.37
N GLY A 49 -1.42 -5.15 6.95
CA GLY A 49 -2.86 -5.04 6.77
C GLY A 49 -3.61 -4.30 7.86
N VAL A 50 -3.06 -4.19 9.07
CA VAL A 50 -3.81 -3.77 10.25
C VAL A 50 -3.09 -2.63 11.00
N PHE A 51 -3.74 -1.48 11.05
CA PHE A 51 -3.30 -0.26 11.76
C PHE A 51 -4.33 0.12 12.81
N ASP A 52 -3.90 0.88 13.81
CA ASP A 52 -4.83 1.44 14.79
C ASP A 52 -5.88 2.33 14.12
N GLN A 53 -7.03 2.49 14.78
CA GLN A 53 -8.17 3.21 14.22
C GLN A 53 -7.83 4.65 13.81
N LYS A 54 -7.08 5.38 14.64
CA LYS A 54 -6.76 6.78 14.39
C LYS A 54 -5.90 6.91 13.12
N THR A 55 -4.84 6.11 13.02
CA THR A 55 -3.97 6.07 11.85
C THR A 55 -4.74 5.66 10.60
N ALA A 56 -5.53 4.59 10.67
CA ALA A 56 -6.30 4.09 9.53
C ALA A 56 -7.29 5.13 8.99
N LEU A 57 -8.05 5.79 9.87
CA LEU A 57 -9.01 6.82 9.48
C LEU A 57 -8.34 8.08 8.94
N LEU A 58 -7.22 8.51 9.54
CA LEU A 58 -6.46 9.66 9.04
C LEU A 58 -5.97 9.41 7.61
N ARG A 59 -5.40 8.22 7.34
CA ARG A 59 -4.96 7.85 6.00
C ARG A 59 -6.13 7.84 5.01
N ARG A 60 -7.25 7.21 5.35
CA ARG A 60 -8.46 7.19 4.50
C ARG A 60 -8.99 8.58 4.19
N SER A 61 -8.95 9.51 5.15
CA SER A 61 -9.45 10.88 4.94
C SER A 61 -8.68 11.67 3.87
N LYS A 62 -7.42 11.27 3.61
CA LYS A 62 -6.53 11.85 2.60
C LYS A 62 -6.56 11.07 1.28
N GLN A 63 -7.27 9.95 1.21
CA GLN A 63 -7.29 9.05 0.06
C GLN A 63 -8.26 9.56 -1.01
N LEU A 64 -7.81 9.64 -2.26
CA LEU A 64 -8.69 9.90 -3.40
C LEU A 64 -9.47 8.63 -3.78
N ILE A 65 -10.76 8.81 -4.02
CA ILE A 65 -11.70 7.73 -4.36
C ILE A 65 -11.86 7.58 -5.88
N GLY A 66 -11.54 8.62 -6.65
CA GLY A 66 -11.63 8.66 -8.11
C GLY A 66 -10.45 9.40 -8.77
N PRO A 67 -10.30 9.27 -10.10
CA PRO A 67 -9.17 9.82 -10.84
C PRO A 67 -9.36 11.31 -11.17
N ASP A 68 -9.50 12.12 -10.13
CA ASP A 68 -9.73 13.57 -10.23
C ASP A 68 -8.41 14.35 -10.07
N TRP A 69 -7.58 14.31 -11.12
CA TRP A 69 -6.23 14.89 -11.13
C TRP A 69 -5.77 15.44 -12.48
N SER A 70 -6.70 15.76 -13.39
CA SER A 70 -6.35 16.13 -14.77
C SER A 70 -5.36 17.30 -14.90
N ASP A 71 -5.38 18.23 -13.96
CA ASP A 71 -4.47 19.38 -13.90
C ASP A 71 -3.44 19.33 -12.75
N GLU A 72 -3.35 18.19 -12.08
CA GLU A 72 -2.53 18.00 -10.89
C GLU A 72 -1.21 17.28 -11.20
N LEU A 73 -0.23 17.48 -10.34
CA LEU A 73 0.99 16.68 -10.36
C LEU A 73 0.73 15.35 -9.65
N VAL A 74 1.08 14.25 -10.31
CA VAL A 74 1.03 12.92 -9.71
C VAL A 74 2.44 12.41 -9.52
N MET A 75 2.80 12.00 -8.30
CA MET A 75 4.11 11.41 -8.02
C MET A 75 3.95 9.98 -7.53
N ILE A 76 4.70 9.06 -8.12
CA ILE A 76 4.57 7.62 -7.91
C ILE A 76 5.82 7.08 -7.22
N ASP A 77 5.61 6.33 -6.13
CA ASP A 77 6.61 5.41 -5.60
C ASP A 77 6.73 4.20 -6.53
N GLY A 78 7.71 4.28 -7.43
CA GLY A 78 7.85 3.38 -8.56
C GLY A 78 8.03 1.93 -8.15
N HIS A 79 8.79 1.63 -7.09
CA HIS A 79 9.01 0.25 -6.67
C HIS A 79 7.81 -0.34 -5.97
N ASN A 80 7.21 0.37 -5.01
CA ASN A 80 6.00 -0.14 -4.33
C ASN A 80 4.92 -0.48 -5.34
N VAL A 81 4.58 0.48 -6.19
CA VAL A 81 3.50 0.31 -7.17
C VAL A 81 3.84 -0.78 -8.18
N HIS A 82 5.07 -0.82 -8.70
CA HIS A 82 5.47 -1.83 -9.67
C HIS A 82 5.42 -3.25 -9.07
N ILE A 83 5.97 -3.45 -7.87
CA ILE A 83 6.03 -4.76 -7.22
C ILE A 83 4.63 -5.25 -6.81
N THR A 84 3.77 -4.35 -6.34
CA THR A 84 2.38 -4.70 -6.00
C THR A 84 1.60 -5.13 -7.26
N LEU A 85 1.74 -4.42 -8.38
CA LEU A 85 1.13 -4.81 -9.66
C LEU A 85 1.74 -6.08 -10.27
N GLU A 86 3.06 -6.29 -10.16
CA GLU A 86 3.67 -7.57 -10.56
C GLU A 86 3.11 -8.72 -9.71
N SER A 87 2.93 -8.50 -8.41
CA SER A 87 2.35 -9.48 -7.50
C SER A 87 0.90 -9.79 -7.85
N LEU A 88 0.11 -8.78 -8.26
CA LEU A 88 -1.23 -8.96 -8.82
C LEU A 88 -1.22 -9.88 -10.05
N LEU A 89 -0.37 -9.57 -11.04
CA LEU A 89 -0.29 -10.33 -12.30
C LEU A 89 0.25 -11.75 -12.12
N LEU A 90 1.16 -11.95 -11.16
CA LEU A 90 1.73 -13.26 -10.81
C LEU A 90 0.86 -14.04 -9.83
N ASN A 91 -0.35 -13.53 -9.55
CA ASN A 91 -1.33 -14.17 -8.69
C ASN A 91 -0.84 -14.48 -7.27
N ARG A 92 -0.01 -13.58 -6.72
CA ARG A 92 0.49 -13.64 -5.35
C ARG A 92 -0.55 -13.05 -4.39
N THR A 93 -0.46 -13.44 -3.13
CA THR A 93 -1.31 -12.88 -2.06
C THR A 93 -1.16 -11.36 -1.99
N LEU A 94 -2.29 -10.67 -2.07
CA LEU A 94 -2.41 -9.23 -1.81
C LEU A 94 -3.24 -9.00 -0.56
N ILE A 95 -2.99 -7.87 0.10
CA ILE A 95 -3.68 -7.42 1.29
C ILE A 95 -4.38 -6.12 0.95
N ARG A 96 -5.69 -6.06 1.24
CA ARG A 96 -6.40 -4.78 1.33
C ARG A 96 -6.43 -4.38 2.79
N ALA A 97 -5.56 -3.45 3.13
CA ALA A 97 -5.36 -3.03 4.51
C ALA A 97 -6.53 -2.19 5.02
N ASN A 98 -6.66 -2.11 6.35
CA ASN A 98 -7.70 -1.31 6.99
C ASN A 98 -7.47 0.21 6.85
N ASP A 99 -6.39 0.67 6.22
CA ASP A 99 -6.22 2.07 5.79
C ASP A 99 -6.60 2.32 4.33
N GLY A 100 -7.03 1.28 3.60
CA GLY A 100 -7.48 1.36 2.21
C GLY A 100 -6.39 1.03 1.17
N ALA A 101 -5.12 0.88 1.57
CA ALA A 101 -4.04 0.55 0.65
C ALA A 101 -4.03 -0.93 0.27
N ILE A 102 -3.64 -1.22 -0.98
CA ILE A 102 -3.34 -2.55 -1.49
C ILE A 102 -1.85 -2.78 -1.38
N ARG A 103 -1.47 -3.82 -0.63
CA ARG A 103 -0.08 -4.16 -0.35
C ARG A 103 0.21 -5.60 -0.73
N ASP A 104 1.35 -5.83 -1.34
CA ASP A 104 1.90 -7.17 -1.45
C ASP A 104 2.71 -7.56 -0.19
N ILE A 105 2.91 -8.86 -0.04
CA ILE A 105 3.80 -9.46 0.96
C ILE A 105 5.20 -9.77 0.39
N ALA A 106 5.40 -9.50 -0.90
CA ALA A 106 6.68 -9.76 -1.53
C ALA A 106 7.71 -8.75 -0.98
N ARG A 107 8.95 -9.23 -0.84
CA ARG A 107 10.07 -8.36 -0.52
C ARG A 107 10.79 -8.03 -1.82
N ILE A 108 11.37 -6.84 -1.88
CA ILE A 108 12.21 -6.42 -3.01
C ILE A 108 13.26 -7.51 -3.26
N SER A 109 13.21 -8.12 -4.44
CA SER A 109 14.19 -9.12 -4.85
C SER A 109 15.47 -8.43 -5.32
N ARG A 110 16.61 -8.80 -4.76
CA ARG A 110 17.93 -8.29 -5.20
C ARG A 110 18.29 -8.74 -6.63
N ASN A 111 17.57 -9.72 -7.17
CA ASN A 111 17.80 -10.29 -8.50
C ASN A 111 16.71 -9.91 -9.51
N PHE A 112 16.21 -8.67 -9.46
CA PHE A 112 15.26 -8.19 -10.45
C PHE A 112 15.82 -8.34 -11.88
N ARG A 113 15.02 -8.94 -12.75
CA ARG A 113 15.32 -9.05 -14.19
C ARG A 113 14.03 -8.72 -14.91
N PRO A 114 14.00 -7.65 -15.73
CA PRO A 114 12.83 -7.33 -16.53
C PRO A 114 12.37 -8.54 -17.33
N GLY A 115 11.12 -8.94 -17.10
CA GLY A 115 10.48 -10.05 -17.77
C GLY A 115 9.18 -9.62 -18.44
N GLN A 116 8.43 -10.58 -18.99
CA GLN A 116 7.15 -10.28 -19.64
C GLN A 116 6.17 -9.55 -18.69
N THR A 117 6.10 -9.98 -17.43
CA THR A 117 5.29 -9.33 -16.39
C THR A 117 5.67 -7.86 -16.18
N THR A 118 6.97 -7.55 -16.14
CA THR A 118 7.48 -6.18 -15.98
C THR A 118 6.95 -5.26 -17.07
N TYR A 119 6.98 -5.70 -18.33
CA TYR A 119 6.45 -4.92 -19.45
C TYR A 119 4.94 -4.74 -19.36
N TYR A 120 4.19 -5.78 -18.98
CA TYR A 120 2.75 -5.66 -18.76
C TYR A 120 2.40 -4.65 -17.66
N VAL A 121 3.15 -4.62 -16.55
CA VAL A 121 2.93 -3.61 -15.50
C VAL A 121 3.18 -2.20 -16.02
N ILE A 122 4.26 -2.01 -16.79
CA ILE A 122 4.56 -0.71 -17.39
C ILE A 122 3.41 -0.28 -18.30
N ASP A 123 2.93 -1.16 -19.17
CA ASP A 123 1.85 -0.86 -20.11
C ASP A 123 0.52 -0.58 -19.38
N LEU A 124 0.21 -1.31 -18.30
CA LEU A 124 -0.98 -1.04 -17.47
C LEU A 124 -0.94 0.37 -16.87
N ILE A 125 0.20 0.78 -16.32
CA ILE A 125 0.35 2.11 -15.70
C ILE A 125 0.33 3.19 -16.79
N THR A 126 1.05 3.00 -17.90
CA THR A 126 1.06 3.95 -19.03
C THR A 126 -0.35 4.15 -19.57
N ASP A 127 -1.07 3.05 -19.82
CA ASP A 127 -2.42 3.11 -20.35
C ASP A 127 -3.40 3.77 -19.37
N PHE A 128 -3.23 3.54 -18.07
CA PHE A 128 -4.03 4.19 -17.03
C PHE A 128 -3.87 5.72 -17.10
N PHE A 129 -2.64 6.23 -17.18
CA PHE A 129 -2.42 7.68 -17.32
C PHE A 129 -2.70 8.24 -18.72
N ARG A 130 -2.87 7.38 -19.73
CA ARG A 130 -3.42 7.80 -21.03
C ARG A 130 -4.93 8.02 -20.94
N GLU A 131 -5.63 7.19 -20.17
CA GLU A 131 -7.08 7.25 -19.97
C GLU A 131 -7.47 8.34 -18.97
N TYR A 132 -6.69 8.47 -17.89
CA TYR A 132 -6.85 9.45 -16.81
C TYR A 132 -5.62 10.36 -16.76
N PRO A 133 -5.49 11.32 -17.70
CA PRO A 133 -4.30 12.16 -17.79
C PRO A 133 -4.09 12.96 -16.51
N ALA A 134 -2.81 13.20 -16.19
CA ALA A 134 -2.37 14.15 -15.17
C ALA A 134 -1.56 15.26 -15.86
N LYS A 135 -1.33 16.39 -15.18
CA LYS A 135 -0.52 17.48 -15.72
C LYS A 135 0.90 17.00 -16.05
N VAL A 136 1.53 16.32 -15.09
CA VAL A 136 2.80 15.60 -15.23
C VAL A 136 2.81 14.44 -14.25
N VAL A 137 3.28 13.27 -14.71
CA VAL A 137 3.54 12.11 -13.85
C VAL A 137 5.02 12.07 -13.50
N TYR A 138 5.36 11.98 -12.22
CA TYR A 138 6.71 11.72 -11.74
C TYR A 138 6.78 10.28 -11.22
N ILE A 139 7.82 9.54 -11.60
CA ILE A 139 8.03 8.17 -11.11
C ILE A 139 9.45 8.07 -10.57
N PHE A 140 9.56 7.81 -9.26
CA PHE A 140 10.83 7.67 -8.57
C PHE A 140 11.11 6.21 -8.23
N PHE A 141 12.32 5.77 -8.54
CA PHE A 141 12.83 4.45 -8.19
C PHE A 141 14.03 4.59 -7.27
N ASP A 142 14.16 3.70 -6.29
CA ASP A 142 15.31 3.64 -5.39
C ASP A 142 16.56 3.15 -6.14
N ALA A 143 17.56 4.00 -6.31
CA ALA A 143 18.76 3.73 -7.11
C ALA A 143 19.61 2.56 -6.58
N PRO A 144 19.81 2.39 -5.26
CA PRO A 144 20.35 1.18 -4.66
C PRO A 144 19.70 -0.15 -5.08
N VAL A 145 18.43 -0.13 -5.49
CA VAL A 145 17.77 -1.34 -5.99
C VAL A 145 18.29 -1.69 -7.38
N SER A 146 18.60 -2.97 -7.59
CA SER A 146 19.16 -3.48 -8.83
C SER A 146 18.29 -3.10 -10.03
N LYS A 147 18.92 -2.54 -11.08
CA LYS A 147 18.30 -2.15 -12.35
C LYS A 147 17.20 -1.08 -12.28
N SER A 148 17.13 -0.31 -11.20
CA SER A 148 16.19 0.82 -11.11
C SER A 148 16.34 1.82 -12.26
N GLY A 149 17.58 2.10 -12.69
CA GLY A 149 17.82 2.98 -13.84
C GLY A 149 17.29 2.41 -15.16
N GLU A 150 17.40 1.10 -15.36
CA GLU A 150 16.84 0.40 -16.53
C GLU A 150 15.31 0.47 -16.49
N LEU A 151 14.69 0.16 -15.35
CA LEU A 151 13.24 0.23 -15.17
C LEU A 151 12.71 1.66 -15.42
N ALA A 152 13.36 2.68 -14.86
CA ALA A 152 13.02 4.08 -15.10
C ALA A 152 13.09 4.46 -16.60
N ALA A 153 14.08 3.93 -17.34
CA ALA A 153 14.20 4.15 -18.78
C ALA A 153 13.09 3.45 -19.57
N LEU A 154 12.65 2.25 -19.15
CA LEU A 154 11.53 1.54 -19.78
C LEU A 154 10.21 2.31 -19.60
N TYR A 155 9.92 2.79 -18.39
CA TYR A 155 8.76 3.65 -18.13
C TYR A 155 8.78 4.91 -19.00
N ARG A 156 9.93 5.61 -19.05
CA ARG A 156 10.09 6.81 -19.89
C ARG A 156 9.74 6.54 -21.35
N ARG A 157 10.20 5.39 -21.88
CA ARG A 157 9.97 4.99 -23.26
C ARG A 157 8.49 4.66 -23.51
N SER A 158 7.84 3.93 -22.61
CA SER A 158 6.43 3.55 -22.76
C SER A 158 5.52 4.79 -22.73
N PHE A 159 5.67 5.64 -21.71
CA PHE A 159 4.92 6.90 -21.59
C PHE A 159 5.15 7.85 -22.78
N GLY A 160 6.41 7.99 -23.23
CA GLY A 160 6.75 8.82 -24.38
C GLY A 160 6.06 8.36 -25.67
N LYS A 161 5.95 7.04 -25.89
CA LYS A 161 5.19 6.47 -27.03
C LYS A 161 3.68 6.72 -26.91
N ALA A 162 3.16 6.77 -25.69
CA ALA A 162 1.74 7.03 -25.43
C ALA A 162 1.37 8.52 -25.42
N GLY A 163 2.34 9.43 -25.55
CA GLY A 163 2.09 10.88 -25.52
C GLY A 163 1.80 11.43 -24.11
N VAL A 164 2.08 10.65 -23.05
CA VAL A 164 1.84 11.06 -21.66
C VAL A 164 3.08 11.75 -21.09
N LYS A 165 2.90 12.93 -20.50
CA LYS A 165 4.00 13.69 -19.88
C LYS A 165 4.50 12.98 -18.63
N VAL A 166 5.73 12.49 -18.67
CA VAL A 166 6.37 11.80 -17.54
C VAL A 166 7.79 12.28 -17.27
N VAL A 167 8.18 12.26 -15.99
CA VAL A 167 9.56 12.37 -15.53
C VAL A 167 9.89 11.14 -14.70
N THR A 168 10.82 10.31 -15.17
CA THR A 168 11.25 9.10 -14.46
C THR A 168 12.70 9.21 -14.02
N LYS A 169 12.97 8.91 -12.75
CA LYS A 169 14.33 8.96 -12.17
C LYS A 169 14.57 7.76 -11.25
N ALA A 170 15.80 7.25 -11.28
CA ALA A 170 16.34 6.45 -10.19
C ALA A 170 17.15 7.39 -9.28
N VAL A 171 16.79 7.47 -8.01
CA VAL A 171 17.34 8.43 -7.03
C VAL A 171 17.79 7.70 -5.76
N PRO A 172 18.77 8.23 -5.02
CA PRO A 172 19.29 7.56 -3.82
C PRO A 172 18.26 7.40 -2.69
N VAL A 173 17.29 8.33 -2.58
CA VAL A 173 16.25 8.33 -1.55
C VAL A 173 14.95 8.89 -2.17
N PRO A 174 14.09 8.05 -2.76
CA PRO A 174 12.84 8.48 -3.41
C PRO A 174 11.94 9.35 -2.53
N GLU A 175 11.90 9.06 -1.24
CA GLU A 175 11.04 9.74 -0.27
C GLU A 175 11.35 11.24 -0.17
N ARG A 176 12.58 11.67 -0.48
CA ARG A 176 12.99 13.09 -0.45
C ARG A 176 12.60 13.88 -1.70
N GLU A 177 12.17 13.20 -2.76
CA GLU A 177 11.78 13.85 -4.01
C GLU A 177 10.28 14.17 -4.08
N PHE A 178 9.48 13.61 -3.16
CA PHE A 178 8.04 13.84 -3.15
C PHE A 178 7.69 15.23 -2.63
N ASP A 179 6.84 15.94 -3.39
CA ASP A 179 6.12 17.11 -2.90
C ASP A 179 4.84 16.64 -2.20
N TYR A 180 4.96 16.37 -0.90
CA TYR A 180 3.89 15.80 -0.09
C TYR A 180 2.65 16.70 0.06
N ASP A 181 2.79 18.02 -0.18
CA ASP A 181 1.73 19.01 -0.02
C ASP A 181 1.14 19.49 -1.35
N GLY A 182 1.99 19.61 -2.38
CA GLY A 182 1.61 20.14 -3.69
C GLY A 182 1.29 19.09 -4.75
N ALA A 183 1.51 17.81 -4.49
CA ALA A 183 1.22 16.72 -5.43
C ALA A 183 0.33 15.63 -4.83
N ILE A 184 -0.30 14.87 -5.72
CA ILE A 184 -1.05 13.66 -5.37
C ILE A 184 -0.08 12.48 -5.42
N ILE A 185 0.07 11.78 -4.29
CA ILE A 185 1.06 10.70 -4.16
C ILE A 185 0.41 9.33 -4.42
N ALA A 186 0.97 8.55 -5.34
CA ALA A 186 0.61 7.16 -5.57
C ALA A 186 1.61 6.24 -4.84
N SER A 187 1.20 5.69 -3.69
CA SER A 187 2.01 4.74 -2.92
C SER A 187 1.14 3.87 -2.03
N SER A 188 1.69 2.72 -1.64
CA SER A 188 1.16 1.85 -0.59
C SER A 188 2.07 1.82 0.66
N ASP A 189 3.20 2.54 0.64
CA ASP A 189 4.11 2.66 1.78
C ASP A 189 3.51 3.52 2.91
N SER A 190 3.60 3.02 4.13
CA SER A 190 3.01 3.69 5.30
C SER A 190 3.60 5.07 5.57
N ALA A 191 4.92 5.24 5.49
CA ALA A 191 5.57 6.51 5.79
C ALA A 191 5.27 7.55 4.71
N VAL A 192 5.26 7.14 3.44
CA VAL A 192 4.88 7.99 2.31
C VAL A 192 3.41 8.44 2.44
N ILE A 193 2.50 7.52 2.76
CA ILE A 193 1.08 7.83 2.97
C ILE A 193 0.89 8.75 4.19
N ASP A 194 1.64 8.55 5.27
CA ASP A 194 1.55 9.38 6.48
C ASP A 194 1.94 10.84 6.18
N ALA A 195 3.01 11.05 5.40
CA ALA A 195 3.49 12.36 5.01
C ALA A 195 2.61 13.06 3.96
N ALA A 196 2.00 12.33 3.03
CA ALA A 196 1.22 12.91 1.94
C ALA A 196 -0.07 13.60 2.41
N SER A 197 -0.33 14.81 1.93
CA SER A 197 -1.59 15.53 2.15
C SER A 197 -2.74 14.91 1.33
N ARG A 198 -2.45 14.38 0.14
CA ARG A 198 -3.38 13.64 -0.71
C ARG A 198 -2.67 12.42 -1.31
N TRP A 199 -3.32 11.27 -1.29
CA TRP A 199 -2.76 10.04 -1.87
C TRP A 199 -3.82 9.19 -2.54
N PHE A 200 -3.38 8.22 -3.35
CA PHE A 200 -4.25 7.16 -3.87
C PHE A 200 -3.47 5.88 -4.10
N ASP A 201 -4.20 4.78 -4.21
CA ASP A 201 -3.63 3.47 -4.49
C ASP A 201 -3.75 3.14 -5.98
N LEU A 202 -2.68 3.30 -6.75
CA LEU A 202 -2.73 3.06 -8.19
C LEU A 202 -3.12 1.60 -8.53
N THR A 203 -2.69 0.63 -7.72
CA THR A 203 -3.02 -0.78 -7.92
C THR A 203 -4.53 -0.99 -7.82
N TRP A 204 -5.16 -0.46 -6.77
CA TRP A 204 -6.60 -0.50 -6.56
C TRP A 204 -7.38 0.10 -7.74
N PHE A 205 -6.92 1.25 -8.23
CA PHE A 205 -7.55 1.93 -9.36
C PHE A 205 -7.49 1.08 -10.64
N ILE A 206 -6.32 0.53 -10.96
CA ILE A 206 -6.13 -0.36 -12.12
C ILE A 206 -7.01 -1.61 -11.99
N MET A 207 -7.04 -2.25 -10.82
CA MET A 207 -7.89 -3.41 -10.55
C MET A 207 -9.38 -3.10 -10.76
N SER A 208 -9.84 -1.96 -10.23
CA SER A 208 -11.25 -1.57 -10.22
C SER A 208 -11.76 -1.15 -11.61
N HIS A 209 -10.95 -0.43 -12.39
CA HIS A 209 -11.39 0.15 -13.67
C HIS A 209 -11.14 -0.77 -14.87
N ARG A 210 -10.12 -1.65 -14.81
CA ARG A 210 -9.79 -2.55 -15.93
C ARG A 210 -10.32 -3.98 -15.75
N ASN A 211 -11.13 -4.21 -14.72
CA ASN A 211 -11.61 -5.54 -14.32
C ASN A 211 -10.47 -6.56 -14.18
N VAL A 212 -9.26 -6.08 -13.85
CA VAL A 212 -8.10 -6.93 -13.57
C VAL A 212 -8.28 -7.45 -12.15
N LYS A 213 -8.95 -8.60 -12.04
CA LYS A 213 -9.15 -9.26 -10.76
C LYS A 213 -8.02 -10.26 -10.54
N PRO A 214 -7.40 -10.31 -9.34
CA PRO A 214 -6.52 -11.40 -9.01
C PRO A 214 -7.30 -12.71 -9.12
N VAL A 215 -6.67 -13.74 -9.67
CA VAL A 215 -7.19 -15.11 -9.61
C VAL A 215 -7.07 -15.67 -8.17
N SER A 216 -6.29 -15.01 -7.32
CA SER A 216 -5.93 -15.37 -5.94
C SER A 216 -6.69 -14.54 -4.91
N ARG A 217 -6.53 -14.96 -3.65
CA ARG A 217 -7.21 -14.42 -2.48
C ARG A 217 -6.61 -13.06 -2.08
N ILE A 218 -7.39 -12.00 -2.18
CA ILE A 218 -7.12 -10.77 -1.44
C ILE A 218 -7.50 -11.03 0.03
N VAL A 219 -6.57 -10.81 0.94
CA VAL A 219 -6.88 -10.76 2.37
C VAL A 219 -7.39 -9.36 2.68
N ASP A 220 -8.70 -9.25 2.90
CA ASP A 220 -9.38 -7.96 3.07
C ASP A 220 -9.64 -7.65 4.54
N PHE A 221 -9.05 -6.54 4.99
CA PHE A 221 -9.22 -5.92 6.31
C PHE A 221 -9.89 -4.54 6.22
N PHE A 222 -10.43 -4.14 5.08
CA PHE A 222 -11.01 -2.81 4.88
C PHE A 222 -12.14 -2.50 5.86
N ASP A 223 -12.94 -3.47 6.29
CA ASP A 223 -14.03 -3.20 7.24
C ASP A 223 -13.56 -3.21 8.71
N LEU A 224 -12.26 -3.41 8.97
CA LEU A 224 -11.69 -3.45 10.32
C LEU A 224 -11.45 -2.04 10.87
N ILE A 225 -12.53 -1.41 11.30
CA ILE A 225 -12.61 -0.14 12.03
C ILE A 225 -13.55 -0.37 13.22
N MET A 226 -13.31 0.23 14.40
CA MET A 226 -14.36 0.19 15.44
C MET A 226 -15.46 1.19 15.07
N MET A 227 -16.67 0.70 14.85
CA MET A 227 -17.84 1.55 14.59
C MET A 227 -18.26 2.36 15.83
N ASP A 228 -17.65 2.11 16.99
CA ASP A 228 -18.20 2.50 18.28
C ASP A 228 -17.09 3.01 19.22
N VAL A 229 -16.71 4.27 19.03
CA VAL A 229 -15.82 4.98 19.98
C VAL A 229 -16.63 5.53 21.18
N MET A 230 -17.96 5.53 21.09
CA MET A 230 -18.87 6.02 22.13
C MET A 230 -19.25 4.96 23.17
N SER A 231 -19.15 3.66 22.85
CA SER A 231 -19.56 2.57 23.77
C SER A 231 -18.42 1.97 24.60
N TRP A 232 -17.18 2.48 24.45
CA TRP A 232 -16.01 2.02 25.20
C TRP A 232 -15.32 3.16 25.94
N ASN A 233 -16.09 3.92 26.74
CA ASN A 233 -15.54 4.71 27.84
C ASN A 233 -14.98 3.76 28.92
N PHE A 234 -13.77 3.24 28.72
CA PHE A 234 -12.99 2.60 29.80
C PHE A 234 -12.00 3.60 30.42
N ALA A 235 -12.45 4.84 30.64
CA ALA A 235 -11.68 5.89 31.27
C ALA A 235 -12.26 6.39 32.60
N GLU A 236 -13.41 5.88 33.06
CA GLU A 236 -13.98 6.27 34.37
C GLU A 236 -13.94 5.19 35.45
N ASP A 237 -13.64 3.92 35.12
CA ASP A 237 -13.64 2.82 36.10
C ASP A 237 -12.29 2.06 36.17
N TRP A 238 -11.18 2.79 36.30
CA TRP A 238 -9.93 2.16 36.78
C TRP A 238 -9.79 2.47 38.27
N PRO A 239 -9.96 1.49 39.19
CA PRO A 239 -9.67 1.72 40.60
C PRO A 239 -8.19 2.06 40.74
N GLU A 240 -7.88 3.18 41.39
CA GLU A 240 -6.55 3.49 41.89
C GLU A 240 -6.11 2.39 42.88
N ALA A 241 -5.52 1.33 42.36
CA ALA A 241 -4.92 0.28 43.18
C ALA A 241 -3.73 -0.32 42.44
N CYS A 242 -2.61 0.41 42.49
CA CYS A 242 -1.25 -0.12 42.55
C CYS A 242 -0.29 1.04 42.83
N LYS A 243 -0.28 1.48 44.10
CA LYS A 243 0.92 1.99 44.76
C LYS A 243 1.50 0.86 45.58
#